data_AF-A0A7W0JZA2-F1
#
_entry.id   AF-A0A7W0JZA2-F1
#
_cell.length_a   1.000
_cell.length_b   1.000
_cell.length_c   1.000
_cell.angle_alpha   90.00
_cell.angle_beta   90.00
_cell.angle_gamma   90.00
#
_symmetry.space_group_name_H-M   'P 1'
#
loop_
_entity.id
_entity.type
_entity.pdbx_description
1 polymer ?
#
loop_
_entity_poly.entity_id
_entity_poly.type
_entity_poly.pdbx_seq_one_letter_code
_entity_poly.pdbx_strand_id
1 'polypeptide(L)'
;MTRSVRWSEPKLDRRIAPRAEYRRTAPGLLLIEGFRCAVRDLGPGGLRVEPAPAGRAWELDQHVAGELHLRTIGPLMVGGRIHRIDRAGLSIIPDSGDWPDASTIEIERAALVRNHQERRAAPRLPLPVHLPGATPPRTPLRDVSANGLRYALGPTEHAPVPGSRLEGELRLDVDTVIQVRGRVVRHGGREVAIALDPPGLTPEILALLRQRFFRTDS
;
A
#
# COMPACT_ATOMS: atom_id res chain seq x y z
N MET A 1 -18.47 -42.01 15.72
CA MET A 1 -17.45 -40.93 15.77
C MET A 1 -16.49 -41.12 14.60
N THR A 2 -16.84 -40.58 13.44
CA THR A 2 -16.04 -40.70 12.21
C THR A 2 -15.18 -39.46 12.05
N ARG A 3 -13.87 -39.65 12.20
CA ARG A 3 -12.83 -38.66 11.95
C ARG A 3 -12.99 -38.11 10.53
N SER A 4 -13.34 -36.83 10.42
CA SER A 4 -13.28 -36.06 9.19
C SER A 4 -11.88 -36.17 8.58
N VAL A 5 -11.81 -36.76 7.39
CA VAL A 5 -10.61 -36.78 6.55
C VAL A 5 -10.39 -35.35 6.06
N ARG A 6 -9.71 -34.54 6.89
CA ARG A 6 -9.12 -33.26 6.49
C ARG A 6 -7.87 -33.53 5.66
N TRP A 7 -8.03 -33.61 4.34
CA TRP A 7 -6.95 -33.48 3.36
C TRP A 7 -7.52 -32.63 2.22
N SER A 8 -7.27 -31.31 2.21
CA SER A 8 -6.06 -30.60 1.76
C SER A 8 -6.15 -30.27 0.28
N GLU A 9 -6.36 -28.99 0.02
CA GLU A 9 -6.20 -28.28 -1.27
C GLU A 9 -5.15 -28.96 -2.16
N PRO A 10 -5.25 -28.88 -3.50
CA PRO A 10 -4.03 -28.74 -4.26
C PRO A 10 -3.43 -27.43 -3.77
N LYS A 11 -2.57 -27.51 -2.76
CA LYS A 11 -1.65 -26.43 -2.36
C LYS A 11 -0.81 -26.22 -3.60
N LEU A 12 -1.28 -25.36 -4.50
CA LEU A 12 -0.47 -24.74 -5.51
C LEU A 12 0.72 -24.19 -4.73
N ASP A 13 1.87 -24.85 -4.89
CA ASP A 13 3.02 -24.59 -4.04
C ASP A 13 3.34 -23.10 -4.17
N ARG A 14 3.20 -22.39 -3.05
CA ARG A 14 3.40 -20.94 -2.98
C ARG A 14 4.81 -20.52 -3.39
N ARG A 15 5.73 -21.49 -3.52
CA ARG A 15 7.11 -21.31 -3.95
C ARG A 15 7.32 -21.49 -5.46
N ILE A 16 6.35 -22.08 -6.17
CA ILE A 16 6.55 -22.57 -7.55
C ILE A 16 5.76 -21.74 -8.58
N ALA A 17 4.65 -21.11 -8.19
CA ALA A 17 3.81 -20.34 -9.11
C ALA A 17 3.88 -18.81 -8.88
N PRO A 18 3.85 -17.99 -9.96
CA PRO A 18 3.85 -16.54 -9.83
C PRO A 18 2.60 -16.06 -9.10
N ARG A 19 2.74 -15.06 -8.24
CA ARG A 19 1.65 -14.56 -7.38
C ARG A 19 1.85 -13.09 -7.03
N ALA A 20 0.81 -12.29 -7.21
CA ALA A 20 0.78 -10.86 -6.90
C ALA A 20 0.02 -10.61 -5.59
N GLU A 21 0.74 -10.34 -4.50
CA GLU A 21 0.17 -10.03 -3.17
C GLU A 21 0.19 -8.51 -2.87
N TYR A 22 -0.98 -7.90 -2.73
CA TYR A 22 -1.17 -6.45 -2.53
C TYR A 22 -1.25 -6.08 -1.05
N ARG A 23 -0.22 -6.43 -0.27
CA ARG A 23 -0.21 -6.26 1.20
C ARG A 23 -0.20 -4.80 1.65
N ARG A 24 0.76 -4.02 1.15
CA ARG A 24 1.02 -2.62 1.56
C ARG A 24 0.95 -1.64 0.41
N THR A 25 0.48 -2.11 -0.72
CA THR A 25 0.26 -1.41 -1.98
C THR A 25 -1.23 -1.31 -2.24
N ALA A 26 -1.65 -0.30 -3.01
CA ALA A 26 -3.04 -0.21 -3.44
C ALA A 26 -3.43 -1.52 -4.16
N PRO A 27 -4.59 -2.11 -3.82
CA PRO A 27 -5.04 -3.39 -4.37
C PRO A 27 -5.32 -3.28 -5.87
N GLY A 28 -5.34 -4.42 -6.56
CA GLY A 28 -6.01 -4.50 -7.87
C GLY A 28 -7.51 -4.24 -7.71
N LEU A 29 -8.19 -3.89 -8.80
CA LEU A 29 -9.64 -3.65 -8.79
C LEU A 29 -10.32 -4.74 -9.62
N LEU A 30 -11.37 -5.33 -9.07
CA LEU A 30 -12.26 -6.21 -9.81
C LEU A 30 -13.67 -5.61 -9.78
N LEU A 31 -14.29 -5.44 -10.95
CA LEU A 31 -15.65 -4.97 -11.10
C LEU A 31 -16.58 -6.15 -11.38
N ILE A 32 -17.37 -6.56 -10.38
CA ILE A 32 -18.39 -7.63 -10.53
C ILE A 32 -19.75 -6.97 -10.44
N GLU A 33 -20.56 -7.03 -11.49
CA GLU A 33 -21.95 -6.53 -11.47
C GLU A 33 -22.08 -5.08 -10.93
N GLY A 34 -21.11 -4.22 -11.23
CA GLY A 34 -21.04 -2.84 -10.73
C GLY A 34 -20.43 -2.66 -9.33
N PHE A 35 -20.15 -3.74 -8.60
CA PHE A 35 -19.45 -3.70 -7.32
C PHE A 35 -17.93 -3.56 -7.53
N ARG A 36 -17.33 -2.62 -6.80
CA ARG A 36 -15.88 -2.39 -6.80
C ARG A 36 -15.21 -3.23 -5.72
N CYS A 37 -14.51 -4.27 -6.13
CA CYS A 37 -13.89 -5.25 -5.24
C CYS A 37 -12.37 -5.04 -5.19
N ALA A 38 -11.80 -4.95 -3.99
CA ALA A 38 -10.36 -4.79 -3.81
C ALA A 38 -9.64 -6.15 -3.85
N VAL A 39 -8.89 -6.41 -4.91
CA VAL A 39 -8.08 -7.63 -5.07
C VAL A 39 -6.81 -7.53 -4.23
N ARG A 40 -6.69 -8.40 -3.23
CA ARG A 40 -5.54 -8.48 -2.32
C ARG A 40 -4.50 -9.49 -2.71
N ASP A 41 -4.91 -10.45 -3.51
CA ASP A 41 -4.06 -11.56 -3.93
C ASP A 41 -4.55 -12.07 -5.28
N LEU A 42 -3.61 -12.33 -6.19
CA LEU A 42 -3.87 -12.90 -7.51
C LEU A 42 -2.81 -13.94 -7.82
N GLY A 43 -3.25 -15.12 -8.24
CA GLY A 43 -2.40 -16.18 -8.76
C GLY A 43 -3.12 -17.00 -9.83
N PRO A 44 -2.43 -18.01 -10.40
CA PRO A 44 -3.01 -18.89 -11.42
C PRO A 44 -4.21 -19.68 -10.91
N GLY A 45 -4.24 -19.96 -9.60
CA GLY A 45 -5.33 -20.67 -8.95
C GLY A 45 -6.52 -19.79 -8.54
N GLY A 46 -6.50 -18.49 -8.85
CA GLY A 46 -7.60 -17.58 -8.51
C GLY A 46 -7.15 -16.27 -7.87
N LEU A 47 -8.13 -15.53 -7.37
CA LEU A 47 -7.93 -14.25 -6.70
C LEU A 47 -8.67 -14.18 -5.37
N ARG A 48 -8.23 -13.26 -4.53
CA ARG A 48 -8.88 -12.93 -3.26
C ARG A 48 -9.28 -11.48 -3.21
N VAL A 49 -10.54 -11.22 -2.90
CA VAL A 49 -11.06 -9.87 -2.66
C VAL A 49 -11.27 -9.65 -1.17
N GLU A 50 -10.83 -8.50 -0.65
CA GLU A 50 -11.09 -8.10 0.74
C GLU A 50 -11.32 -6.58 0.87
N PRO A 51 -12.45 -6.14 1.47
CA PRO A 51 -13.51 -6.95 2.06
C PRO A 51 -14.40 -7.66 1.02
N ALA A 52 -15.26 -8.58 1.47
CA ALA A 52 -16.35 -9.09 0.64
C ALA A 52 -17.27 -7.91 0.29
N PRO A 53 -17.71 -7.75 -0.98
CA PRO A 53 -18.50 -6.60 -1.37
C PRO A 53 -19.86 -6.60 -0.67
N ALA A 54 -20.22 -5.46 -0.07
CA ALA A 54 -21.51 -5.29 0.57
C ALA A 54 -22.60 -4.95 -0.46
N GLY A 55 -23.86 -5.21 -0.12
CA GLY A 55 -25.02 -4.85 -0.94
C GLY A 55 -25.82 -6.04 -1.47
N ARG A 56 -25.29 -7.27 -1.35
CA ARG A 56 -26.05 -8.51 -1.57
C ARG A 56 -25.42 -9.70 -0.83
N ALA A 57 -26.16 -10.80 -0.76
CA ALA A 57 -25.63 -12.08 -0.32
C ALA A 57 -24.81 -12.73 -1.44
N TRP A 58 -23.68 -13.34 -1.06
CA TRP A 58 -22.82 -14.13 -1.93
C TRP A 58 -23.00 -15.60 -1.60
N GLU A 59 -22.91 -16.46 -2.61
CA GLU A 59 -23.11 -17.90 -2.44
C GLU A 59 -21.87 -18.70 -2.85
N LEU A 60 -21.66 -19.84 -2.20
CA LEU A 60 -20.59 -20.77 -2.56
C LEU A 60 -20.87 -21.34 -3.96
N ASP A 61 -19.81 -21.55 -4.74
CA ASP A 61 -19.82 -22.04 -6.12
C ASP A 61 -20.58 -21.16 -7.13
N GLN A 62 -21.04 -19.99 -6.68
CA GLN A 62 -21.64 -18.97 -7.53
C GLN A 62 -20.65 -18.55 -8.61
N HIS A 63 -21.11 -18.60 -9.86
CA HIS A 63 -20.38 -18.04 -10.99
C HIS A 63 -20.38 -16.52 -10.90
N VAL A 64 -19.20 -15.92 -11.07
CA VAL A 64 -18.99 -14.47 -11.12
C VAL A 64 -18.13 -14.16 -12.34
N ALA A 65 -18.54 -13.15 -13.08
CA ALA A 65 -17.74 -12.56 -14.15
C ALA A 65 -17.55 -11.08 -13.88
N GLY A 66 -16.40 -10.54 -14.26
CA GLY A 66 -16.08 -9.16 -14.00
C GLY A 66 -14.86 -8.66 -14.77
N GLU A 67 -14.65 -7.36 -14.67
CA GLU A 67 -13.50 -6.70 -15.28
C GLU A 67 -12.41 -6.52 -14.21
N LEU A 68 -11.26 -7.17 -14.42
CA LEU A 68 -10.08 -7.11 -13.59
C LEU A 68 -9.13 -6.02 -14.12
N HIS A 69 -8.89 -5.02 -13.29
CA HIS A 69 -7.95 -3.94 -13.54
C HIS A 69 -6.68 -4.19 -12.73
N LEU A 70 -5.62 -4.58 -13.44
CA LEU A 70 -4.27 -4.69 -12.90
C LEU A 70 -3.51 -3.37 -13.11
N ARG A 71 -2.32 -3.26 -12.52
CA ARG A 71 -1.53 -2.03 -12.61
C ARG A 71 -0.64 -2.01 -13.83
N THR A 72 -0.25 -3.20 -14.29
CA THR A 72 0.73 -3.38 -15.36
C THR A 72 0.10 -3.63 -16.71
N ILE A 73 -1.17 -4.01 -16.76
CA ILE A 73 -1.90 -4.27 -17.99
C ILE A 73 -3.26 -3.54 -17.97
N GLY A 74 -3.84 -3.41 -19.15
CA GLY A 74 -5.21 -2.91 -19.30
C GLY A 74 -6.26 -3.83 -18.66
N PRO A 75 -7.53 -3.41 -18.68
CA PRO A 75 -8.62 -4.19 -18.12
C PRO A 75 -8.76 -5.54 -18.81
N LEU A 76 -9.04 -6.59 -18.03
CA LEU A 76 -9.23 -7.96 -18.51
C LEU A 76 -10.58 -8.49 -18.02
N MET A 77 -11.37 -9.10 -18.90
CA MET A 77 -12.55 -9.83 -18.47
C MET A 77 -12.14 -11.17 -17.86
N VAL A 78 -12.60 -11.44 -16.64
CA VAL A 78 -12.32 -12.69 -15.92
C VAL A 78 -13.62 -13.36 -15.47
N GLY A 79 -13.67 -14.69 -15.62
CA GLY A 79 -14.75 -15.55 -15.13
C GLY A 79 -14.24 -16.52 -14.06
N GLY A 80 -15.07 -16.83 -13.08
CA GLY A 80 -14.72 -17.76 -12.02
C GLY A 80 -15.87 -18.10 -11.09
N ARG A 81 -15.58 -18.97 -10.13
CA ARG A 81 -16.53 -19.39 -9.08
C ARG A 81 -16.07 -18.99 -7.71
N ILE A 82 -17.01 -18.59 -6.86
CA ILE A 82 -16.74 -18.32 -5.45
C ILE A 82 -16.44 -19.64 -4.73
N HIS A 83 -15.16 -19.91 -4.53
CA HIS A 83 -14.71 -21.12 -3.84
C HIS A 83 -14.78 -20.98 -2.31
N ARG A 84 -14.69 -19.76 -1.79
CA ARG A 84 -14.75 -19.52 -0.35
C ARG A 84 -15.34 -18.16 -0.03
N ILE A 85 -16.19 -18.14 0.99
CA ILE A 85 -16.72 -16.93 1.61
C ILE A 85 -16.22 -16.92 3.05
N ASP A 86 -15.43 -15.92 3.41
CA ASP A 86 -14.98 -15.72 4.78
C ASP A 86 -15.37 -14.32 5.28
N ARG A 87 -15.26 -14.08 6.59
CA ARG A 87 -15.63 -12.79 7.20
C ARG A 87 -14.81 -11.62 6.62
N ALA A 88 -13.64 -11.91 6.05
CA ALA A 88 -12.73 -10.91 5.53
C ALA A 88 -12.88 -10.72 4.01
N GLY A 89 -13.52 -11.62 3.26
CA GLY A 89 -13.44 -11.61 1.81
C GLY A 89 -14.06 -12.79 1.07
N LEU A 90 -13.88 -12.75 -0.25
CA LEU A 90 -14.23 -13.84 -1.16
C LEU A 90 -12.95 -14.39 -1.82
N SER A 91 -12.91 -15.70 -2.03
CA SER A 91 -11.93 -16.35 -2.90
C SER A 91 -12.63 -16.84 -4.16
N ILE A 92 -12.13 -16.40 -5.31
CA ILE A 92 -12.68 -16.72 -6.63
C ILE A 92 -11.63 -17.53 -7.37
N ILE A 93 -12.02 -18.71 -7.86
CA ILE A 93 -11.17 -19.60 -8.67
C ILE A 93 -11.61 -19.54 -10.14
N PRO A 94 -10.70 -19.73 -11.10
CA PRO A 94 -11.06 -19.71 -12.51
C PRO A 94 -11.99 -20.89 -12.85
N ASP A 95 -12.94 -20.68 -13.75
CA ASP A 95 -13.82 -21.73 -14.27
C ASP A 95 -13.63 -21.99 -15.78
N SER A 96 -13.21 -20.98 -16.55
CA SER A 96 -12.89 -21.09 -17.98
C SER A 96 -12.08 -19.90 -18.53
N GLY A 97 -11.32 -20.18 -19.60
CA GLY A 97 -10.94 -19.25 -20.68
C GLY A 97 -10.01 -18.07 -20.37
N ASP A 98 -10.49 -17.09 -19.62
CA ASP A 98 -10.00 -15.72 -19.70
C ASP A 98 -9.31 -15.25 -18.41
N TRP A 99 -8.57 -16.15 -17.76
CA TRP A 99 -7.80 -15.81 -16.57
C TRP A 99 -6.42 -15.23 -16.92
N PRO A 100 -5.88 -14.29 -16.13
CA PRO A 100 -4.50 -13.84 -16.31
C PRO A 100 -3.53 -15.02 -16.36
N ASP A 101 -2.73 -15.08 -17.41
CA ASP A 101 -1.71 -16.10 -17.56
C ASP A 101 -0.55 -15.88 -16.57
N ALA A 102 0.34 -16.88 -16.49
CA ALA A 102 1.48 -16.82 -15.59
C ALA A 102 2.40 -15.61 -15.87
N SER A 103 2.53 -15.21 -17.14
CA SER A 103 3.38 -14.09 -17.55
C SER A 103 2.83 -12.75 -17.05
N THR A 104 1.52 -12.52 -17.20
CA THR A 104 0.82 -11.34 -16.70
C THR A 104 0.94 -11.22 -15.18
N ILE A 105 0.72 -12.33 -14.46
CA ILE A 105 0.82 -12.35 -12.99
C ILE A 105 2.26 -12.05 -12.53
N GLU A 106 3.25 -12.56 -13.24
CA GLU A 106 4.66 -12.30 -12.93
C GLU A 106 5.03 -10.83 -13.18
N ILE A 107 4.57 -10.22 -14.27
CA ILE A 107 4.79 -8.79 -14.55
C ILE A 107 4.18 -7.93 -13.43
N GLU A 108 2.94 -8.22 -13.01
CA GLU A 108 2.29 -7.53 -11.89
C GLU A 108 3.08 -7.73 -10.59
N ARG A 109 3.49 -8.97 -10.27
CA ARG A 109 4.32 -9.27 -9.09
C ARG A 109 5.63 -8.48 -9.10
N ALA A 110 6.35 -8.47 -10.22
CA ALA A 110 7.61 -7.76 -10.38
C ALA A 110 7.42 -6.25 -10.19
N ALA A 111 6.34 -5.67 -10.72
CA ALA A 111 6.01 -4.26 -10.50
C ALA A 111 5.69 -3.94 -9.03
N LEU A 112 4.99 -4.84 -8.32
CA LEU A 112 4.75 -4.69 -6.88
C LEU A 112 6.04 -4.76 -6.06
N VAL A 113 6.94 -5.70 -6.39
CA VAL A 113 8.25 -5.81 -5.76
C VAL A 113 9.09 -4.57 -6.01
N ARG A 114 9.14 -4.09 -7.27
CA ARG A 114 9.86 -2.87 -7.65
C ARG A 114 9.31 -1.67 -6.89
N ASN A 115 8.00 -1.46 -6.85
CA ASN A 115 7.38 -0.36 -6.10
C ASN A 115 7.73 -0.43 -4.61
N HIS A 116 7.70 -1.64 -4.02
CA HIS A 116 8.10 -1.82 -2.63
C HIS A 116 9.59 -1.55 -2.39
N GLN A 117 10.45 -1.94 -3.33
CA GLN A 117 11.87 -1.62 -3.32
C GLN A 117 12.08 -0.11 -3.45
N GLU A 118 11.45 0.58 -4.41
CA GLU A 118 11.51 2.04 -4.57
C GLU A 118 11.03 2.77 -3.31
N ARG A 119 9.94 2.31 -2.69
CA ARG A 119 9.45 2.86 -1.41
C ARG A 119 10.42 2.65 -0.25
N ARG A 120 11.21 1.57 -0.27
CA ARG A 120 12.26 1.29 0.72
C ARG A 120 13.57 2.00 0.38
N ALA A 121 13.86 2.16 -0.90
CA ALA A 121 15.08 2.73 -1.46
C ALA A 121 15.03 4.25 -1.55
N ALA A 122 13.86 4.88 -1.41
CA ALA A 122 13.74 6.32 -1.21
C ALA A 122 14.60 6.71 0.01
N PRO A 123 15.78 7.32 -0.19
CA PRO A 123 16.75 7.51 0.88
C PRO A 123 16.13 8.42 1.93
N ARG A 124 16.01 7.92 3.15
CA ARG A 124 15.49 8.69 4.27
C ARG A 124 16.61 9.60 4.74
N LEU A 125 16.36 10.90 4.72
CA LEU A 125 17.29 11.90 5.18
C LEU A 125 17.07 12.11 6.68
N PRO A 126 17.94 11.60 7.58
CA PRO A 126 17.84 11.90 9.01
C PRO A 126 18.07 13.38 9.28
N LEU A 127 17.09 14.10 9.82
CA LEU A 127 17.26 15.52 10.13
C LEU A 127 17.77 15.71 11.57
N PRO A 128 18.69 16.67 11.81
CA PRO A 128 19.14 17.00 13.15
C PRO A 128 17.96 17.50 13.99
N VAL A 129 17.83 16.94 15.20
CA VAL A 129 16.64 17.09 16.05
C VAL A 129 16.58 18.45 16.77
N HIS A 130 17.63 19.27 16.66
CA HIS A 130 17.68 20.64 17.17
C HIS A 130 18.31 21.56 16.12
N LEU A 131 17.52 22.50 15.60
CA LEU A 131 18.03 23.66 14.90
C LEU A 131 18.23 24.76 15.95
N PRO A 132 19.46 25.23 16.22
CA PRO A 132 19.67 26.36 17.12
C PRO A 132 18.97 27.61 16.55
N GLY A 133 18.12 28.25 17.36
CA GLY A 133 17.44 29.52 17.02
C GLY A 133 15.97 29.44 16.57
N ALA A 134 15.33 28.26 16.55
CA ALA A 134 13.93 28.15 16.15
C ALA A 134 12.95 28.48 17.31
N THR A 135 12.42 29.69 17.32
CA THR A 135 11.18 30.08 18.02
C THR A 135 10.08 30.16 16.95
N PRO A 136 8.88 29.54 17.05
CA PRO A 136 8.21 28.81 18.16
C PRO A 136 8.53 27.29 18.20
N PRO A 137 8.03 26.50 19.19
CA PRO A 137 8.27 25.06 19.27
C PRO A 137 7.80 24.34 17.99
N ARG A 138 8.75 23.91 17.16
CA ARG A 138 8.49 23.13 15.96
C ARG A 138 8.61 21.65 16.30
N THR A 139 7.63 20.86 15.87
CA THR A 139 7.68 19.41 16.04
C THR A 139 8.86 18.84 15.23
N PRO A 140 9.88 18.24 15.87
CA PRO A 140 11.12 17.88 15.19
C PRO A 140 10.90 16.78 14.16
N LEU A 141 11.24 17.07 12.91
CA LEU A 141 11.24 16.08 11.84
C LEU A 141 12.44 15.13 12.03
N ARG A 142 12.20 13.82 11.91
CA ARG A 142 13.18 12.74 12.10
C ARG A 142 13.76 12.26 10.79
N ASP A 143 12.88 11.98 9.82
CA ASP A 143 13.30 11.69 8.46
C ASP A 143 12.26 12.11 7.43
N VAL A 144 12.74 12.33 6.22
CA VAL A 144 11.93 12.68 5.06
C VAL A 144 12.39 11.91 3.83
N SER A 145 11.42 11.58 2.97
CA SER A 145 11.56 10.89 1.70
C SER A 145 10.57 11.48 0.69
N ALA A 146 10.68 11.11 -0.59
CA ALA A 146 9.73 11.52 -1.62
C ALA A 146 8.26 11.28 -1.22
N ASN A 147 8.00 10.17 -0.53
CA ASN A 147 6.65 9.64 -0.33
C ASN A 147 6.19 9.65 1.14
N GLY A 148 7.01 10.17 2.05
CA GLY A 148 6.71 10.07 3.46
C GLY A 148 7.66 10.83 4.34
N LEU A 149 7.17 11.15 5.53
CA LEU A 149 7.91 11.88 6.54
C LEU A 149 7.65 11.26 7.91
N ARG A 150 8.60 11.43 8.84
CA ARG A 150 8.45 11.03 10.23
C ARG A 150 8.83 12.21 11.11
N TYR A 151 8.01 12.53 12.10
CA TYR A 151 8.30 13.54 13.10
C TYR A 151 8.14 12.94 14.51
N ALA A 152 8.75 13.58 15.51
CA ALA A 152 8.57 13.22 16.90
C ALA A 152 7.69 14.25 17.61
N LEU A 153 6.65 13.76 18.29
CA LEU A 153 5.71 14.56 19.05
C LEU A 153 6.41 15.31 20.18
N GLY A 154 6.15 16.61 20.28
CA GLY A 154 6.54 17.45 21.41
C GLY A 154 5.93 16.93 22.71
N PRO A 155 6.48 17.27 23.89
CA PRO A 155 6.12 16.66 25.19
C PRO A 155 4.62 16.66 25.50
N THR A 156 3.92 17.71 25.07
CA THR A 156 2.49 17.96 25.29
C THR A 156 1.60 17.59 24.11
N GLU A 157 2.16 17.16 22.98
CA GLU A 157 1.40 16.81 21.78
C GLU A 157 0.82 15.39 21.87
N HIS A 158 -0.44 15.25 21.43
CA HIS A 158 -1.11 13.96 21.33
C HIS A 158 -0.84 13.30 19.99
N ALA A 159 -0.65 11.98 20.00
CA ALA A 159 -0.45 11.22 18.77
C ALA A 159 -1.73 11.24 17.93
N PRO A 160 -1.65 11.62 16.64
CA PRO A 160 -2.80 11.58 15.76
C PRO A 160 -3.18 10.13 15.43
N VAL A 161 -4.47 9.92 15.20
CA VAL A 161 -5.04 8.59 14.93
C VAL A 161 -4.50 8.04 13.61
N PRO A 162 -4.02 6.78 13.54
CA PRO A 162 -3.66 6.15 12.26
C PRO A 162 -4.81 6.21 11.26
N GLY A 163 -4.51 6.60 10.02
CA GLY A 163 -5.48 6.81 8.95
C GLY A 163 -6.05 8.24 8.87
N SER A 164 -5.84 9.07 9.89
CA SER A 164 -6.24 10.49 9.84
C SER A 164 -5.45 11.26 8.79
N ARG A 165 -6.11 12.25 8.18
CA ARG A 165 -5.45 13.23 7.30
C ARG A 165 -4.72 14.24 8.14
N LEU A 166 -3.55 14.64 7.65
CA LEU A 166 -2.73 15.67 8.25
C LEU A 166 -2.31 16.64 7.14
N GLU A 167 -2.59 17.92 7.36
CA GLU A 167 -2.08 19.02 6.57
C GLU A 167 -1.15 19.84 7.46
N GLY A 168 -0.01 20.25 6.92
CA GLY A 168 0.97 20.98 7.69
C GLY A 168 2.07 21.58 6.82
N GLU A 169 2.99 22.25 7.49
CA GLU A 169 4.09 22.96 6.86
C GLU A 169 5.41 22.32 7.23
N LEU A 170 6.15 21.85 6.22
CA LEU A 170 7.57 21.55 6.37
C LEU A 170 8.35 22.86 6.18
N ARG A 171 8.76 23.48 7.28
CA ARG A 171 9.55 24.72 7.26
C ARG A 171 11.04 24.40 7.37
N LEU A 172 11.80 24.71 6.33
CA LEU A 172 13.25 24.47 6.27
C LEU A 172 14.06 25.65 6.80
N ASP A 173 13.52 26.86 6.69
CA ASP A 173 13.99 28.09 7.32
C ASP A 173 12.82 29.09 7.50
N VAL A 174 13.11 30.40 7.55
CA VAL A 174 12.10 31.46 7.72
C VAL A 174 11.33 31.69 6.43
N ASP A 175 11.98 31.53 5.27
CA ASP A 175 11.48 31.89 3.95
C ASP A 175 11.07 30.66 3.11
N THR A 176 11.59 29.47 3.46
CA THR A 176 11.37 28.22 2.74
C THR A 176 10.36 27.35 3.50
N VAL A 177 9.10 27.45 3.08
CA VAL A 177 7.97 26.70 3.61
C VAL A 177 7.38 25.81 2.53
N ILE A 178 7.31 24.50 2.79
CA ILE A 178 6.72 23.51 1.89
C ILE A 178 5.42 23.01 2.52
N GLN A 179 4.30 23.26 1.85
CA GLN A 179 3.02 22.71 2.26
C GLN A 179 3.00 21.20 2.02
N VAL A 180 2.67 20.43 3.04
CA VAL A 180 2.60 18.96 2.97
C VAL A 180 1.22 18.48 3.38
N ARG A 181 0.72 17.51 2.62
CA ARG A 181 -0.53 16.79 2.92
C ARG A 181 -0.26 15.31 2.90
N GLY A 182 -0.87 14.58 3.82
CA GLY A 182 -0.72 13.15 3.87
C GLY A 182 -1.60 12.49 4.92
N ARG A 183 -1.32 11.21 5.16
CA ARG A 183 -2.05 10.39 6.11
C ARG A 183 -1.11 9.75 7.11
N VAL A 184 -1.54 9.72 8.36
CA VAL A 184 -0.82 9.04 9.43
C VAL A 184 -0.87 7.53 9.14
N VAL A 185 0.29 6.92 8.92
CA VAL A 185 0.39 5.48 8.66
C VAL A 185 0.44 4.69 9.95
N ARG A 186 1.18 5.23 10.93
CA ARG A 186 1.38 4.63 12.25
C ARG A 186 2.01 5.64 13.19
N HIS A 187 1.84 5.42 14.48
CA HIS A 187 2.68 6.00 15.51
C HIS A 187 3.34 4.87 16.31
N GLY A 188 4.53 5.12 16.85
CA GLY A 188 5.27 4.20 17.70
C GLY A 188 6.07 4.99 18.73
N GLY A 189 5.79 4.79 20.02
CA GLY A 189 6.31 5.69 21.06
C GLY A 189 5.87 7.13 20.81
N ARG A 190 6.83 8.07 20.76
CA ARG A 190 6.58 9.49 20.41
C ARG A 190 6.81 9.81 18.93
N GLU A 191 6.98 8.81 18.07
CA GLU A 191 7.20 9.04 16.64
C GLU A 191 5.92 8.81 15.83
N VAL A 192 5.69 9.69 14.86
CA VAL A 192 4.55 9.62 13.94
C VAL A 192 5.08 9.52 12.51
N ALA A 193 4.65 8.50 11.78
CA ALA A 193 4.99 8.32 10.37
C ALA A 193 3.80 8.71 9.49
N ILE A 194 4.04 9.61 8.53
CA ILE A 194 3.07 10.06 7.55
C ILE A 194 3.47 9.52 6.16
N ALA A 195 2.50 9.03 5.41
CA ALA A 195 2.60 8.86 3.96
C ALA A 195 2.02 10.10 3.28
N LEU A 196 2.81 10.73 2.41
CA LEU A 196 2.38 11.93 1.69
C LEU A 196 1.37 11.57 0.60
N ASP A 197 0.40 12.46 0.37
CA ASP A 197 -0.50 12.33 -0.76
C ASP A 197 0.29 12.59 -2.08
N PRO A 198 -0.05 11.92 -3.20
CA PRO A 198 0.58 12.19 -4.49
C PRO A 198 0.44 13.67 -4.88
N PRO A 199 1.47 14.31 -5.47
CA PRO A 199 2.72 13.71 -5.99
C PRO A 199 3.85 13.51 -4.97
N GLY A 200 3.63 13.80 -3.68
CA GLY A 200 4.69 13.76 -2.65
C GLY A 200 5.65 14.95 -2.74
N LEU A 201 6.87 14.79 -2.24
CA LEU A 201 7.94 15.79 -2.37
C LEU A 201 8.67 15.63 -3.71
N THR A 202 8.86 16.74 -4.40
CA THR A 202 9.54 16.73 -5.69
C THR A 202 11.04 16.46 -5.54
N PRO A 203 11.72 15.97 -6.60
CA PRO A 203 13.17 15.76 -6.58
C PRO A 203 13.97 17.00 -6.19
N GLU A 204 13.53 18.19 -6.58
CA GLU A 204 14.17 19.47 -6.28
C GLU A 204 14.14 19.77 -4.78
N ILE A 205 13.00 19.51 -4.12
CA ILE A 205 12.84 19.65 -2.67
C ILE A 205 13.77 18.67 -1.93
N LEU A 206 13.85 17.43 -2.40
CA LEU A 206 14.75 16.43 -1.81
C LEU A 206 16.23 16.79 -2.01
N ALA A 207 16.59 17.37 -3.15
CA ALA A 207 17.94 17.87 -3.41
C ALA A 207 18.29 19.03 -2.47
N LEU A 208 17.36 19.97 -2.26
CA LEU A 208 17.52 21.09 -1.33
C LEU A 208 17.71 20.60 0.12
N LEU A 209 16.91 19.62 0.54
CA LEU A 209 17.05 18.95 1.84
C LEU A 209 18.42 18.26 1.99
N ARG A 210 18.88 17.55 0.95
CA ARG A 210 20.20 16.92 0.95
C ARG A 210 21.33 17.94 1.09
N GLN A 211 21.31 18.99 0.27
CA GLN A 211 22.33 20.04 0.30
C GLN A 211 22.38 20.75 1.65
N ARG A 212 21.24 20.97 2.29
CA ARG A 212 21.17 21.74 3.53
C ARG A 212 21.59 20.97 4.77
N PHE A 213 21.23 19.69 4.86
CA PHE A 213 21.47 18.87 6.06
C PHE A 213 22.66 17.91 5.94
N PHE A 214 23.13 17.66 4.72
CA PHE A 214 24.20 16.70 4.43
C PHE A 214 25.24 17.29 3.49
N ARG A 215 25.54 18.59 3.64
CA ARG A 215 26.70 19.20 2.98
C ARG A 215 27.91 18.33 3.31
N THR A 216 28.36 17.53 2.34
CA THR A 216 29.71 16.98 2.34
C THR A 216 30.60 18.17 2.09
N ASP A 217 31.27 18.64 3.14
CA ASP A 217 32.42 19.51 3.00
C ASP A 217 33.40 18.81 2.05
N SER A 218 33.58 19.42 0.87
CA SER A 218 34.70 19.16 -0.04
C SER A 218 35.51 20.44 -0.11
#